data_AF-A0A3N5HDF7-F1
#
_entry.id   AF-A0A3N5HDF7-F1
#
_cell.length_a   1.000
_cell.length_b   1.000
_cell.length_c   1.000
_cell.angle_alpha   90.00
_cell.angle_beta   90.00
_cell.angle_gamma   90.00
#
_symmetry.space_group_name_H-M   'P 1'
#
loop_
_entity.id
_entity.type
_entity.pdbx_description
1 polymer ?
#
loop_
_entity_poly.entity_id
_entity_poly.type
_entity_poly.pdbx_seq_one_letter_code
_entity_poly.pdbx_strand_id
1 'polypeptide(L)'
;MRRPRGAVNLVSLTLTVAFLSGAYLAWLYVPLWLDNLDVRQALSAGVGQLTSELGADPARVSAEVVRSLATVGTHWEERDGRQVEVPGLGLDARDVQLERDPETKVVRITVDYTRTVKLVPLERYWSIPFHATREGVAR
;
A
#
# COMPACT_ATOMS: atom_id res chain seq x y z
N MET A 1 -23.38 38.57 38.17
CA MET A 1 -22.37 37.57 38.61
C MET A 1 -21.79 36.89 37.37
N ARG A 2 -20.55 37.22 36.97
CA ARG A 2 -19.86 36.57 35.84
C ARG A 2 -19.22 35.28 36.35
N ARG A 3 -19.68 34.10 35.87
CA ARG A 3 -18.99 32.82 36.12
C ARG A 3 -17.59 32.89 35.52
N PRO A 4 -16.53 32.40 36.20
CA PRO A 4 -15.22 32.28 35.59
C PRO A 4 -15.31 31.23 34.47
N ARG A 5 -15.45 31.70 33.23
CA ARG A 5 -15.21 30.90 32.02
C ARG A 5 -13.69 30.80 31.90
N GLY A 6 -13.11 29.61 32.09
CA GLY A 6 -11.69 29.44 31.81
C GLY A 6 -10.94 28.28 32.48
N ALA A 7 -11.56 27.47 33.35
CA ALA A 7 -10.91 26.25 33.80
C ALA A 7 -11.02 25.19 32.70
N VAL A 8 -10.03 25.13 31.81
CA VAL A 8 -9.91 24.04 30.85
C VAL A 8 -9.78 22.76 31.67
N ASN A 9 -10.80 21.89 31.62
CA ASN A 9 -10.76 20.64 32.36
C ASN A 9 -9.63 19.79 31.76
N LEU A 10 -8.53 19.64 32.50
CA LEU A 10 -7.33 18.94 32.04
C LEU A 10 -7.66 17.53 31.53
N VAL A 11 -8.62 16.85 32.17
CA VAL A 11 -9.10 15.53 31.75
C VAL A 11 -9.78 15.61 30.38
N SER A 12 -10.66 16.60 30.18
CA SER A 12 -11.32 16.82 28.89
C SER A 12 -10.32 17.20 27.81
N LEU A 13 -9.31 18.01 28.13
CA LEU A 13 -8.24 18.39 27.20
C LEU A 13 -7.44 17.16 26.78
N THR A 14 -6.97 16.34 27.73
CA THR A 14 -6.22 15.12 27.44
C THR A 14 -7.01 14.13 26.60
N LEU A 15 -8.29 13.90 26.92
CA LEU A 15 -9.17 13.05 26.13
C LEU A 15 -9.35 13.58 24.71
N THR A 16 -9.52 14.89 24.56
CA THR A 16 -9.66 15.53 23.25
C THR A 16 -8.39 15.36 22.43
N VAL A 17 -7.22 15.62 23.02
CA VAL A 17 -5.92 15.44 22.35
C VAL A 17 -5.70 13.98 21.95
N ALA A 18 -5.99 13.03 22.85
CA ALA A 18 -5.88 11.60 22.57
C ALA A 18 -6.79 11.18 21.41
N PHE A 19 -8.06 11.63 21.40
CA PHE A 19 -9.01 11.34 20.33
C PHE A 19 -8.55 11.92 18.99
N LEU A 20 -8.15 13.20 18.95
CA LEU A 20 -7.66 13.84 17.73
C LEU A 20 -6.39 13.17 17.19
N SER A 21 -5.49 12.78 18.09
CA SER A 21 -4.26 12.06 17.71
C SER A 21 -4.60 10.68 17.13
N GLY A 22 -5.52 9.95 17.76
CA GLY A 22 -6.01 8.67 17.26
C GLY A 22 -6.68 8.79 15.88
N ALA A 23 -7.54 9.80 15.70
CA ALA A 23 -8.20 10.08 14.42
C ALA A 23 -7.18 10.43 13.32
N TYR A 24 -6.16 11.24 13.64
CA TYR A 24 -5.09 11.58 12.70
C TYR A 24 -4.28 10.35 12.28
N LEU A 25 -3.91 9.49 13.24
CA LEU A 25 -3.21 8.24 12.93
C LEU A 25 -4.07 7.32 12.08
N ALA A 26 -5.35 7.15 12.42
CA ALA A 26 -6.26 6.35 11.61
C ALA A 26 -6.36 6.88 10.17
N TRP A 27 -6.50 8.19 10.00
CA TRP A 27 -6.54 8.82 8.68
C TRP A 27 -5.25 8.57 7.87
N LEU A 28 -4.09 8.54 8.52
CA LEU A 28 -2.81 8.30 7.86
C LEU A 28 -2.57 6.82 7.49
N TYR A 29 -2.95 5.90 8.38
CA TYR A 29 -2.64 4.47 8.22
C TYR A 29 -3.71 3.67 7.49
N VAL A 30 -4.98 4.08 7.55
CA VAL A 30 -6.07 3.34 6.88
C VAL A 30 -5.86 3.22 5.37
N PRO A 31 -5.51 4.29 4.61
CA PRO A 31 -5.26 4.18 3.18
C PRO A 31 -4.13 3.20 2.85
N LEU A 32 -3.02 3.24 3.61
CA LEU A 32 -1.89 2.33 3.43
C LEU A 32 -2.29 0.86 3.62
N TRP A 33 -3.16 0.61 4.60
CA TRP A 33 -3.64 -0.74 4.88
C TRP A 33 -4.58 -1.25 3.78
N LEU A 34 -5.49 -0.39 3.29
CA LEU A 34 -6.39 -0.71 2.17
C LEU A 34 -5.59 -0.99 0.88
N ASP A 35 -4.62 -0.13 0.54
CA ASP A 35 -3.75 -0.33 -0.62
C ASP A 35 -3.07 -1.70 -0.56
N ASN A 36 -2.54 -2.09 0.61
CA ASN A 36 -1.88 -3.38 0.78
C ASN A 36 -2.84 -4.58 0.67
N LEU A 37 -4.11 -4.43 1.03
CA LEU A 37 -5.12 -5.46 0.77
C LEU A 37 -5.38 -5.60 -0.72
N ASP A 38 -5.49 -4.49 -1.45
CA ASP A 38 -5.70 -4.49 -2.89
C ASP A 38 -4.50 -5.08 -3.62
N VAL A 39 -3.26 -4.79 -3.19
CA VAL A 39 -2.06 -5.45 -3.71
C VAL A 39 -2.15 -6.96 -3.54
N ARG A 40 -2.50 -7.44 -2.34
CA ARG A 40 -2.62 -8.88 -2.08
C ARG A 40 -3.71 -9.54 -2.91
N GLN A 41 -4.79 -8.83 -3.23
CA GLN A 41 -5.85 -9.32 -4.11
C GLN A 41 -5.36 -9.42 -5.56
N ALA A 42 -4.67 -8.38 -6.06
CA ALA A 42 -4.06 -8.41 -7.40
C ALA A 42 -3.05 -9.55 -7.56
N LEU A 43 -2.23 -9.80 -6.53
CA LEU A 43 -1.31 -10.94 -6.51
C LEU A 43 -2.05 -12.28 -6.53
N SER A 44 -3.15 -12.40 -5.77
CA SER A 44 -3.98 -13.61 -5.78
C SER A 44 -4.59 -13.87 -7.15
N ALA A 45 -5.00 -12.82 -7.87
CA ALA A 45 -5.51 -12.95 -9.24
C ALA A 45 -4.39 -13.40 -10.22
N GLY A 46 -3.19 -12.82 -10.10
CA GLY A 46 -2.03 -13.23 -10.88
C GLY A 46 -1.63 -14.69 -10.65
N VAL A 47 -1.60 -15.15 -9.39
CA VAL A 47 -1.36 -16.57 -9.06
C VAL A 47 -2.46 -17.46 -9.64
N GLY A 48 -3.72 -17.03 -9.61
CA GLY A 48 -4.84 -17.75 -10.22
C GLY A 48 -4.67 -17.95 -11.74
N GLN A 49 -4.16 -16.93 -12.44
CA GLN A 49 -3.86 -17.03 -13.88
C GLN A 49 -2.70 -18.00 -14.14
N LEU A 50 -1.62 -17.92 -13.36
CA LEU A 50 -0.45 -18.81 -13.52
C LEU A 50 -0.76 -20.28 -13.22
N THR A 51 -1.72 -20.53 -12.32
CA THR A 51 -2.12 -21.89 -11.92
C THR A 51 -3.17 -22.50 -12.84
N SER A 52 -3.93 -21.69 -13.59
CA SER A 52 -4.98 -22.15 -14.53
C SER A 52 -4.48 -22.29 -15.97
N GLU A 53 -3.59 -21.40 -16.42
CA GLU A 53 -2.97 -21.49 -17.75
C GLU A 53 -1.62 -22.20 -17.66
N LEU A 54 -1.64 -23.53 -17.88
CA LEU A 54 -0.44 -24.34 -18.08
C LEU A 54 0.38 -23.77 -19.24
N GLY A 55 1.44 -23.03 -18.92
CA GLY A 55 2.33 -22.39 -19.90
C GLY A 55 2.18 -20.88 -20.07
N ALA A 56 1.41 -20.20 -19.20
CA ALA A 56 1.36 -18.74 -19.22
C ALA A 56 2.76 -18.14 -19.13
N ASP A 57 3.04 -17.20 -20.01
CA ASP A 57 4.30 -16.46 -20.07
C ASP A 57 4.44 -15.59 -18.79
N PRO A 58 5.47 -15.82 -17.95
CA PRO A 58 5.70 -15.03 -16.75
C PRO A 58 5.71 -13.52 -17.00
N ALA A 59 6.20 -13.08 -18.17
CA ALA A 59 6.27 -11.66 -18.52
C ALA A 59 4.89 -11.04 -18.76
N ARG A 60 3.90 -11.83 -19.23
CA ARG A 60 2.53 -11.35 -19.40
C ARG A 60 1.83 -11.19 -18.07
N VAL A 61 2.02 -12.14 -17.16
CA VAL A 61 1.39 -12.08 -15.84
C VAL A 61 2.01 -10.96 -15.00
N SER A 62 3.33 -10.75 -15.03
CA SER A 62 3.93 -9.60 -14.35
C SER A 62 3.41 -8.28 -14.90
N ALA A 63 3.28 -8.15 -16.23
CA ALA A 63 2.71 -6.94 -16.85
C ALA A 63 1.23 -6.71 -16.46
N GLU A 64 0.42 -7.76 -16.35
CA GLU A 64 -0.98 -7.66 -15.92
C GLU A 64 -1.11 -7.32 -14.44
N VAL A 65 -0.26 -7.90 -13.59
CA VAL A 65 -0.16 -7.55 -12.17
C VAL A 65 0.24 -6.09 -12.03
N VAL A 66 1.28 -5.61 -12.73
CA VAL A 66 1.67 -4.19 -12.70
C VAL A 66 0.54 -3.29 -13.19
N ARG A 67 -0.15 -3.66 -14.28
CA ARG A 67 -1.29 -2.89 -14.79
C ARG A 67 -2.42 -2.78 -13.77
N SER A 68 -2.71 -3.87 -13.06
CA SER A 68 -3.71 -3.89 -11.99
C SER A 68 -3.27 -3.02 -10.81
N LEU A 69 -1.98 -3.04 -10.47
CA LEU A 69 -1.39 -2.22 -9.40
C LEU A 69 -1.23 -0.73 -9.78
N ALA A 70 -1.23 -0.40 -11.08
CA ALA A 70 -1.18 0.99 -11.54
C ALA A 70 -2.43 1.79 -11.17
N THR A 71 -3.55 1.12 -10.88
CA THR A 71 -4.77 1.76 -10.37
C THR A 71 -4.90 1.73 -8.85
N VAL A 72 -3.98 1.06 -8.14
CA VAL A 72 -4.02 0.91 -6.68
C VAL A 72 -3.19 1.99 -6.01
N GLY A 73 -3.81 2.73 -5.09
CA GLY A 73 -3.14 3.76 -4.30
C GLY A 73 -2.56 4.92 -5.12
N THR A 74 -1.63 5.64 -4.51
CA THR A 74 -1.00 6.86 -5.04
C THR A 74 0.45 7.01 -4.57
N HIS A 75 1.41 7.28 -5.45
CA HIS A 75 2.79 7.50 -5.05
C HIS A 75 3.20 8.95 -5.31
N TRP A 76 4.32 9.36 -4.71
CA TRP A 76 4.87 10.71 -4.89
C TRP A 76 6.00 10.65 -5.91
N GLU A 77 5.86 11.41 -7.00
CA GLU A 77 6.91 11.62 -8.00
C GLU A 77 7.43 13.06 -7.90
N GLU A 78 8.72 13.24 -8.15
CA GLU A 78 9.27 14.57 -8.36
C GLU A 78 9.04 15.00 -9.81
N ARG A 79 8.21 16.03 -9.99
CA ARG A 79 7.99 16.71 -11.28
C ARG A 79 8.30 18.18 -11.14
N ASP A 80 9.20 18.69 -11.97
CA ASP A 80 9.60 20.11 -12.00
C ASP A 80 10.03 20.65 -10.61
N GLY A 81 10.76 19.84 -9.84
CA GLY A 81 11.23 20.18 -8.49
C GLY A 81 10.13 20.22 -7.42
N ARG A 82 8.96 19.64 -7.69
CA ARG A 82 7.85 19.49 -6.74
C ARG A 82 7.43 18.04 -6.62
N GLN A 83 7.12 17.62 -5.40
CA GLN A 83 6.50 16.32 -5.13
C GLN A 83 5.03 16.39 -5.56
N VAL A 84 4.64 15.56 -6.53
CA VAL A 84 3.27 15.43 -7.04
C VAL A 84 2.76 14.04 -6.72
N GLU A 85 1.56 13.98 -6.14
CA GLU A 85 0.86 12.72 -5.92
C GLU A 85 0.28 12.24 -7.24
N VAL A 86 0.70 11.05 -7.68
CA VAL A 86 0.27 10.41 -8.91
C VAL A 86 -0.38 9.05 -8.59
N PRO A 87 -1.40 8.62 -9.37
CA PRO A 87 -2.06 7.36 -9.14
C PRO A 87 -1.14 6.16 -9.38
N GLY A 88 -1.41 5.06 -8.67
CA GLY A 88 -0.66 3.83 -8.75
C GLY A 88 0.49 3.75 -7.74
N LEU A 89 1.10 2.57 -7.65
CA LEU A 89 2.20 2.30 -6.73
C LEU A 89 3.58 2.67 -7.26
N GLY A 90 3.69 3.12 -8.51
CA GLY A 90 4.98 3.46 -9.15
C GLY A 90 5.86 2.23 -9.39
N LEU A 91 5.24 1.05 -9.53
CA LEU A 91 5.94 -0.22 -9.71
C LEU A 91 6.25 -0.50 -11.17
N ASP A 92 7.43 -1.04 -11.43
CA ASP A 92 7.82 -1.62 -12.72
C ASP A 92 7.62 -3.15 -12.69
N ALA A 93 7.57 -3.78 -13.86
CA ALA A 93 7.52 -5.24 -13.99
C ALA A 93 8.74 -5.94 -13.36
N ARG A 94 9.83 -5.20 -13.17
CA ARG A 94 11.04 -5.70 -12.49
C ARG A 94 10.88 -5.83 -10.98
N ASP A 95 9.95 -5.09 -10.38
CA ASP A 95 9.67 -5.14 -8.95
C ASP A 95 8.75 -6.32 -8.58
N VAL A 96 8.24 -7.03 -9.59
CA VAL A 96 7.44 -8.24 -9.46
C VAL A 96 8.33 -9.45 -9.68
N GLN A 97 8.65 -10.15 -8.59
CA GLN A 97 9.39 -11.41 -8.65
C GLN A 97 8.41 -12.57 -8.77
N LEU A 98 8.63 -13.42 -9.78
CA LEU A 98 7.80 -14.58 -10.05
C LEU A 98 8.67 -15.83 -9.99
N GLU A 99 8.43 -16.66 -8.98
CA GLU A 99 9.12 -17.93 -8.79
C GLU A 99 8.15 -19.06 -9.14
N ARG A 100 8.61 -20.01 -9.95
CA ARG A 100 7.92 -21.27 -10.22
C ARG A 100 8.83 -22.40 -9.80
N ASP A 101 8.36 -23.22 -8.86
CA ASP A 101 9.03 -24.46 -8.52
C ASP A 101 8.49 -25.59 -9.42
N PRO A 102 9.30 -26.11 -10.35
CA PRO A 102 8.88 -27.16 -11.28
C PRO A 102 8.65 -28.52 -10.60
N GLU A 103 9.24 -28.76 -9.42
CA GLU A 103 9.11 -30.01 -8.69
C GLU A 103 7.83 -30.03 -7.84
N THR A 104 7.55 -28.93 -7.15
CA THR A 104 6.39 -28.84 -6.25
C THR A 104 5.15 -28.25 -6.91
N LYS A 105 5.23 -27.79 -8.16
CA LYS A 105 4.19 -27.04 -8.88
C LYS A 105 3.72 -25.78 -8.12
N VAL A 106 4.54 -25.27 -7.20
CA VAL A 106 4.23 -24.05 -6.46
C VAL A 106 4.62 -22.83 -7.29
N VAL A 107 3.71 -21.88 -7.37
CA VAL A 107 3.91 -20.57 -7.99
C VAL A 107 3.87 -19.52 -6.89
N ARG A 108 4.91 -18.69 -6.82
CA ARG A 108 5.00 -17.55 -5.89
C ARG A 108 5.13 -16.26 -6.69
N ILE A 109 4.32 -15.27 -6.33
CA ILE A 109 4.49 -13.89 -6.80
C ILE A 109 4.79 -13.02 -5.57
N THR A 110 5.87 -12.26 -5.66
CA THR A 110 6.34 -11.33 -4.65
C THR A 110 6.43 -9.94 -5.25
N VAL A 111 5.96 -8.94 -4.50
CA VAL A 111 6.07 -7.52 -4.88
C VAL A 111 6.61 -6.73 -3.70
N ASP A 112 7.72 -6.05 -3.95
CA ASP A 112 8.34 -5.09 -3.04
C ASP A 112 8.00 -3.68 -3.51
N TYR A 113 7.41 -2.87 -2.64
CA TYR A 113 7.02 -1.50 -2.98
C TYR A 113 7.16 -0.56 -1.79
N THR A 114 7.29 0.73 -2.06
CA THR A 114 7.40 1.76 -1.02
C THR A 114 6.23 2.72 -1.11
N ARG A 115 5.57 3.00 0.03
CA ARG A 115 4.54 4.03 0.12
C ARG A 115 5.09 5.23 0.84
N THR A 116 4.92 6.40 0.26
CA THR A 116 5.31 7.67 0.89
C THR A 116 4.06 8.42 1.34
N VAL A 117 4.02 8.80 2.62
CA VAL A 117 2.93 9.57 3.22
C VAL A 117 3.43 10.95 3.61
N LYS A 118 2.66 11.98 3.27
CA LYS A 118 2.94 13.35 3.70
C LYS A 118 2.40 13.58 5.10
N LEU A 119 3.28 13.80 6.07
CA LEU A 119 2.95 14.18 7.44
C LEU A 119 2.54 15.66 7.47
N VAL A 120 1.24 15.92 7.51
CA VAL A 120 0.68 17.27 7.67
C VAL A 120 0.53 17.57 9.17
N PRO A 121 0.95 18.74 9.68
CA PRO A 121 1.41 19.94 8.96
C PRO A 121 2.93 20.06 8.79
N LEU A 122 3.73 19.05 9.17
CA LEU A 122 5.20 19.16 9.22
C LEU A 122 5.87 19.22 7.83
N GLU A 123 5.11 19.08 6.73
CA GLU A 123 5.60 18.98 5.34
C GLU A 123 6.70 17.92 5.14
N ARG A 124 6.75 16.93 6.05
CA ARG A 124 7.68 15.82 5.99
C ARG A 124 7.06 14.66 5.24
N TYR A 125 7.88 13.97 4.46
CA TYR A 125 7.51 12.75 3.78
C TYR A 125 8.06 11.58 4.57
N TRP A 126 7.23 10.58 4.82
CA TRP A 126 7.66 9.35 5.47
C TRP A 126 7.40 8.17 4.54
N SER A 127 8.45 7.45 4.20
CA SER A 127 8.39 6.30 3.31
C SER A 127 8.39 5.01 4.12
N ILE A 128 7.46 4.12 3.80
CA ILE A 128 7.25 2.84 4.47
C ILE A 128 7.41 1.74 3.40
N PRO A 129 8.38 0.82 3.57
CA PRO A 129 8.53 -0.31 2.66
C PRO A 129 7.46 -1.37 2.98
N PHE A 130 6.92 -1.97 1.93
CA PHE A 130 5.96 -3.06 1.98
C PHE A 130 6.48 -4.24 1.17
N HIS A 131 6.26 -5.44 1.73
CA HIS A 131 6.56 -6.71 1.10
C HIS A 131 5.28 -7.54 1.05
N ALA A 132 4.81 -7.84 -0.16
CA ALA A 132 3.60 -8.62 -0.38
C ALA A 132 3.90 -9.86 -1.20
N THR A 133 3.61 -11.03 -0.64
CA THR A 133 3.89 -12.33 -1.26
C THR A 133 2.64 -13.18 -1.28
N ARG A 134 2.40 -13.87 -2.39
CA ARG A 134 1.36 -14.89 -2.54
C ARG A 134 1.87 -16.13 -3.22
N GLU A 135 1.42 -17.27 -2.71
CA GLU A 135 1.75 -18.59 -3.21
C GLU A 135 0.48 -19.33 -3.62
N GLY A 136 0.56 -20.16 -4.64
CA GLY A 136 -0.50 -21.06 -5.07
C GLY A 136 0.07 -22.32 -5.71
N VAL A 137 -0.70 -23.41 -5.67
CA VAL A 137 -0.32 -24.69 -6.26
C VAL A 137 -0.97 -24.80 -7.64
N ALA A 138 -0.17 -24.95 -8.69
CA ALA A 138 -0.66 -25.21 -10.04
C ALA A 138 -1.25 -26.62 -10.11
N ARG A 139 -2.45 -26.74 -10.70
CA ARG A 139 -3.14 -28.03 -10.87
C ARG A 139 -2.66 -28.73 -12.13
#